data_AF-A0AAQ0HHT3-F1
#
_entry.id   AF-A0AAQ0HHT3-F1
#
_cell.length_a   1.000
_cell.length_b   1.000
_cell.length_c   1.000
_cell.angle_alpha   90.00
_cell.angle_beta   90.00
_cell.angle_gamma   90.00
#
_symmetry.space_group_name_H-M   'P 1'
#
loop_
_entity.id
_entity.type
_entity.pdbx_description
1 polymer ?
#
loop_
_entity_poly.entity_id
_entity_poly.type
_entity_poly.pdbx_seq_one_letter_code
_entity_poly.pdbx_strand_id
1 'polypeptide(L)'
;MRRAIRAYFRKNAAALAARFADKSIVYGKGGGHFRASDDGAVRIVRAAFEKHFANISRPTVVKLTMEDARCFPGFKGHPDASEVAWLVVVSDSSGETAYGIVQEGCPTLDRKIREGFAKARAQQTACEMLLEMRRLDRPAAGSA
;
A
#
# COMPACT_ATOMS: atom_id res chain seq x y z
N MET A 1 -17.02 -3.39 -6.41
CA MET A 1 -16.69 -4.84 -6.40
C MET A 1 -17.95 -5.69 -6.15
N ARG A 2 -18.14 -6.79 -6.89
CA ARG A 2 -19.31 -7.69 -6.77
C ARG A 2 -19.29 -8.50 -5.45
N ARG A 3 -20.45 -8.94 -4.95
CA ARG A 3 -20.59 -9.72 -3.71
C ARG A 3 -19.79 -11.03 -3.74
N ALA A 4 -19.84 -11.77 -4.86
CA ALA A 4 -19.12 -13.03 -5.03
C ALA A 4 -17.58 -12.84 -4.92
N ILE A 5 -17.05 -11.78 -5.54
CA ILE A 5 -15.63 -11.43 -5.47
C ILE A 5 -15.24 -11.13 -4.02
N ARG A 6 -16.02 -10.30 -3.31
CA ARG A 6 -15.75 -10.03 -1.87
C ARG A 6 -15.76 -11.29 -1.02
N ALA A 7 -16.71 -12.21 -1.25
CA ALA A 7 -16.77 -13.47 -0.51
C ALA A 7 -15.54 -14.35 -0.78
N TYR A 8 -15.07 -14.39 -2.04
CA TYR A 8 -13.85 -15.09 -2.42
C TYR A 8 -12.62 -14.53 -1.70
N PHE A 9 -12.43 -13.20 -1.71
CA PHE A 9 -11.31 -12.56 -1.02
C PHE A 9 -11.31 -12.86 0.49
N ARG A 10 -12.48 -12.77 1.14
CA ARG A 10 -12.60 -13.07 2.58
C ARG A 10 -12.26 -14.51 2.91
N LYS A 11 -12.77 -15.46 2.11
CA LYS A 11 -12.52 -16.90 2.32
C LYS A 11 -11.05 -17.28 2.12
N ASN A 12 -10.32 -16.55 1.27
CA ASN A 12 -8.96 -16.87 0.86
C ASN A 12 -7.93 -15.81 1.30
N ALA A 13 -8.25 -15.00 2.31
CA ALA A 13 -7.48 -13.80 2.66
C ALA A 13 -5.99 -14.08 2.88
N ALA A 14 -5.64 -15.07 3.71
CA ALA A 14 -4.25 -15.43 3.99
C ALA A 14 -3.49 -15.92 2.73
N ALA A 15 -4.12 -16.80 1.94
CA ALA A 15 -3.50 -17.34 0.73
C ALA A 15 -3.29 -16.26 -0.34
N LEU A 16 -4.26 -15.36 -0.52
CA LEU A 16 -4.13 -14.22 -1.43
C LEU A 16 -3.07 -13.24 -0.90
N ALA A 17 -3.06 -12.95 0.39
CA ALA A 17 -2.08 -12.07 1.00
C ALA A 17 -0.64 -12.56 0.80
N ALA A 18 -0.39 -13.87 0.94
CA ALA A 18 0.93 -14.44 0.65
C ALA A 18 1.31 -14.23 -0.83
N ARG A 19 0.42 -14.57 -1.76
CA ARG A 19 0.68 -14.41 -3.20
C ARG A 19 0.91 -12.96 -3.61
N PHE A 20 0.13 -12.04 -3.04
CA PHE A 20 0.27 -10.61 -3.32
C PHE A 20 1.51 -10.03 -2.65
N ALA A 21 1.84 -10.42 -1.41
CA ALA A 21 3.04 -9.98 -0.70
C ALA A 21 4.32 -10.35 -1.47
N ASP A 22 4.39 -11.59 -1.97
CA ASP A 22 5.57 -12.09 -2.69
C ASP A 22 5.75 -11.41 -4.06
N LYS A 23 4.66 -10.88 -4.63
CA LYS A 23 4.63 -10.17 -5.92
C LYS A 23 4.53 -8.65 -5.77
N SER A 24 4.33 -8.12 -4.57
CA SER A 24 4.05 -6.71 -4.38
C SER A 24 5.26 -5.89 -4.75
N ILE A 25 4.98 -4.91 -5.60
CA ILE A 25 5.93 -3.91 -6.02
C ILE A 25 5.74 -2.70 -5.11
N VAL A 26 6.77 -2.39 -4.31
CA VAL A 26 6.93 -1.18 -3.53
C VAL A 26 7.30 -0.04 -4.50
N TYR A 27 6.58 1.08 -4.45
CA TYR A 27 6.97 2.28 -5.22
C TYR A 27 8.03 3.08 -4.49
N GLY A 28 9.15 3.35 -5.16
CA GLY A 28 10.04 4.45 -4.80
C GLY A 28 9.64 5.71 -5.56
N LYS A 29 9.76 6.88 -4.93
CA LYS A 29 9.58 8.18 -5.58
C LYS A 29 10.52 8.26 -6.81
N GLY A 30 9.98 8.18 -8.03
CA GLY A 30 10.77 8.18 -9.28
C GLY A 30 10.50 7.06 -10.29
N GLY A 31 9.39 6.31 -10.18
CA GLY A 31 9.01 5.31 -11.20
C GLY A 31 9.67 3.94 -11.04
N GLY A 32 10.48 3.74 -9.99
CA GLY A 32 11.12 2.46 -9.72
C GLY A 32 10.16 1.44 -9.10
N HIS A 33 10.08 0.27 -9.73
CA HIS A 33 9.41 -0.92 -9.20
C HIS A 33 10.38 -1.68 -8.29
N PHE A 34 10.21 -1.64 -6.97
CA PHE A 34 11.04 -2.41 -6.04
C PHE A 34 10.24 -3.58 -5.50
N ARG A 35 10.75 -4.81 -5.64
CA ARG A 35 10.18 -5.92 -4.89
C ARG A 35 10.50 -5.72 -3.41
N ALA A 36 9.55 -5.97 -2.51
CA ALA A 36 9.88 -6.09 -1.09
C ALA A 36 10.82 -7.29 -0.94
N SER A 37 12.13 -7.05 -0.86
CA SER A 37 13.17 -8.07 -0.66
C SER A 37 13.58 -8.20 0.80
N ASP A 38 13.18 -7.25 1.63
CA ASP A 38 13.37 -7.27 3.07
C ASP A 38 12.25 -8.09 3.74
N ASP A 39 12.62 -9.07 4.56
CA ASP A 39 11.69 -9.97 5.24
C ASP A 39 10.70 -9.21 6.14
N GLY A 40 11.13 -8.09 6.73
CA GLY A 40 10.29 -7.20 7.52
C GLY A 40 9.19 -6.56 6.66
N ALA A 41 9.55 -6.00 5.51
CA ALA A 41 8.60 -5.42 4.57
C ALA A 41 7.59 -6.46 4.05
N VAL A 42 8.06 -7.65 3.68
CA VAL A 42 7.19 -8.75 3.21
C VAL A 42 6.18 -9.14 4.31
N ARG A 43 6.64 -9.29 5.56
CA ARG A 43 5.78 -9.61 6.70
C ARG A 43 4.71 -8.54 6.92
N ILE A 44 5.09 -7.26 6.89
CA ILE A 44 4.18 -6.13 7.08
C ILE A 44 3.12 -6.09 5.97
N VAL A 45 3.54 -6.20 4.71
CA VAL A 45 2.63 -6.16 3.55
C VAL A 45 1.69 -7.36 3.57
N ARG A 46 2.18 -8.56 3.87
CA ARG A 46 1.36 -9.77 4.00
C ARG A 46 0.26 -9.58 5.05
N ALA A 47 0.61 -9.10 6.25
CA ALA A 47 -0.37 -8.84 7.30
C ALA A 47 -1.39 -7.75 6.89
N ALA A 48 -0.92 -6.70 6.23
CA ALA A 48 -1.79 -5.62 5.74
C ALA A 48 -2.77 -6.11 4.68
N PHE A 49 -2.31 -6.92 3.72
CA PHE A 49 -3.16 -7.52 2.69
C PHE A 49 -4.14 -8.53 3.26
N GLU A 50 -3.72 -9.36 4.21
CA GLU A 50 -4.62 -10.33 4.85
C GLU A 50 -5.78 -9.61 5.54
N LYS A 51 -5.46 -8.57 6.33
CA LYS A 51 -6.45 -7.70 6.97
C LYS A 51 -7.35 -7.02 5.94
N HIS A 52 -6.77 -6.57 4.82
CA HIS A 52 -7.53 -5.95 3.75
C HIS A 52 -8.50 -6.92 3.08
N PHE A 53 -8.05 -8.12 2.71
CA PHE A 53 -8.89 -9.11 2.04
C PHE A 53 -9.99 -9.68 2.93
N ALA A 54 -9.73 -9.78 4.24
CA ALA A 54 -10.76 -10.09 5.23
C ALA A 54 -11.86 -9.01 5.30
N ASN A 55 -11.55 -7.76 4.94
CA ASN A 55 -12.52 -6.66 4.94
C ASN A 55 -12.36 -5.69 3.75
N ILE A 56 -12.41 -6.23 2.54
CA ILE A 56 -12.04 -5.51 1.29
C ILE A 56 -12.99 -4.36 0.90
N SER A 57 -14.04 -4.11 1.69
CA SER A 57 -15.00 -3.03 1.41
C SER A 57 -14.47 -1.62 1.72
N ARG A 58 -13.34 -1.50 2.42
CA ARG A 58 -12.77 -0.20 2.81
C ARG A 58 -11.24 -0.23 2.72
N PRO A 59 -10.59 0.94 2.54
CA PRO A 59 -9.15 1.03 2.69
C PRO A 59 -8.71 0.45 4.03
N THR A 60 -7.59 -0.28 4.03
CA THR A 60 -6.98 -0.79 5.26
C THR A 60 -5.82 0.09 5.64
N VAL A 61 -5.91 0.68 6.83
CA VAL A 61 -4.90 1.60 7.35
C VAL A 61 -4.10 0.88 8.44
N VAL A 62 -2.78 0.92 8.32
CA VAL A 62 -1.82 0.29 9.23
C VAL A 62 -0.84 1.36 9.70
N LYS A 63 -0.69 1.49 11.02
CA LYS A 63 0.33 2.34 11.63
C LYS A 63 1.65 1.60 11.61
N LEU A 64 2.71 2.27 11.20
CA LEU A 64 4.08 1.75 11.18
C LEU A 64 4.97 2.58 12.11
N THR A 65 5.91 1.90 12.75
CA THR A 65 7.07 2.57 13.33
C THR A 65 8.02 3.03 12.20
N MET A 66 8.97 3.92 12.50
CA MET A 66 9.99 4.28 11.52
C MET A 66 10.94 3.12 11.20
N GLU A 67 11.15 2.19 12.13
CA GLU A 67 11.89 0.96 11.89
C GLU A 67 11.17 0.09 10.84
N ASP A 68 9.88 -0.18 11.05
CA ASP A 68 9.04 -0.92 10.10
C ASP A 68 8.99 -0.25 8.72
N ALA A 69 8.87 1.09 8.70
CA ALA A 69 8.80 1.84 7.46
C ALA A 69 10.12 1.81 6.68
N ARG A 70 11.27 1.74 7.36
CA ARG A 70 12.60 1.66 6.73
C ARG A 70 12.89 0.30 6.08
N CYS A 71 12.17 -0.75 6.43
CA CYS A 71 12.20 -2.02 5.70
C CYS A 71 11.77 -1.86 4.22
N PHE A 72 11.04 -0.78 3.89
CA PHE A 72 10.59 -0.53 2.53
C PHE A 72 11.66 0.21 1.71
N PRO A 73 12.19 -0.36 0.62
CA PRO A 73 13.33 0.19 -0.12
C PRO A 73 13.07 1.58 -0.73
N GLY A 74 11.80 1.94 -0.97
CA GLY A 74 11.40 3.24 -1.50
C GLY A 74 11.08 4.30 -0.44
N PHE A 75 11.03 3.91 0.85
CA PHE A 75 10.64 4.81 1.92
C PHE A 75 11.83 5.64 2.37
N LYS A 76 11.74 6.95 2.16
CA LYS A 76 12.71 7.94 2.66
C LYS A 76 12.00 8.80 3.70
N GLY A 77 12.19 8.46 4.97
CA GLY A 77 11.72 9.30 6.06
C GLY A 77 12.43 10.66 6.07
N HIS A 78 11.74 11.68 6.55
CA HIS A 78 12.32 12.98 6.83
C HIS A 78 12.71 13.04 8.32
N PRO A 79 13.93 13.49 8.66
CA PRO A 79 14.41 13.52 10.04
C PRO A 79 13.61 14.47 10.92
N ASP A 80 13.14 15.60 10.36
CA ASP A 80 12.35 16.59 11.11
C ASP A 80 10.84 16.28 11.16
N ALA A 81 10.43 15.13 10.62
CA ALA A 81 9.04 14.69 10.61
C ALA A 81 8.74 13.74 11.78
N SER A 82 7.47 13.41 12.00
CA SER A 82 7.09 12.55 13.13
C SER A 82 7.61 11.12 12.98
N GLU A 83 7.94 10.46 14.10
CA GLU A 83 8.36 9.05 14.18
C GLU A 83 7.24 8.02 13.89
N VAL A 84 6.25 8.41 13.09
CA VAL A 84 5.11 7.57 12.72
C VAL A 84 4.93 7.60 11.21
N ALA A 85 4.72 6.43 10.61
CA ALA A 85 4.28 6.30 9.23
C ALA A 85 2.96 5.54 9.15
N TRP A 86 2.28 5.70 8.02
CA TRP A 86 1.01 5.07 7.72
C TRP A 86 1.09 4.34 6.38
N LEU A 87 0.75 3.06 6.40
CA LEU A 87 0.53 2.25 5.21
C LEU A 87 -0.97 2.14 4.97
N VAL A 88 -1.41 2.45 3.75
CA VAL A 88 -2.81 2.31 3.34
C VAL A 88 -2.91 1.39 2.14
N VAL A 89 -3.71 0.34 2.27
CA VAL A 89 -4.06 -0.61 1.20
C VAL A 89 -5.43 -0.25 0.62
N VAL A 90 -5.53 -0.29 -0.71
CA VAL A 90 -6.79 -0.12 -1.44
C VAL A 90 -6.92 -1.20 -2.51
N SER A 91 -8.15 -1.56 -2.84
CA SER A 91 -8.48 -2.38 -4.00
C SER A 91 -9.48 -1.67 -4.90
N ASP A 92 -9.39 -1.92 -6.21
CA ASP A 92 -10.36 -1.43 -7.18
C ASP A 92 -11.60 -2.34 -7.30
N SER A 93 -12.43 -2.08 -8.31
CA SER A 93 -13.64 -2.87 -8.57
C SER A 93 -13.36 -4.28 -9.13
N SER A 94 -12.19 -4.48 -9.76
CA SER A 94 -11.69 -5.74 -10.34
C SER A 94 -10.97 -6.63 -9.34
N GLY A 95 -10.52 -6.09 -8.20
CA GLY A 95 -9.74 -6.80 -7.20
C GLY A 95 -8.23 -6.59 -7.32
N GLU A 96 -7.77 -5.70 -8.19
CA GLU A 96 -6.39 -5.23 -8.16
C GLU A 96 -6.16 -4.47 -6.86
N THR A 97 -4.99 -4.65 -6.27
CA THR A 97 -4.68 -4.15 -4.92
C THR A 97 -3.32 -3.48 -4.92
N ALA A 98 -3.25 -2.31 -4.30
CA ALA A 98 -2.01 -1.56 -4.11
C ALA A 98 -1.95 -0.96 -2.70
N TYR A 99 -0.79 -0.45 -2.33
CA TYR A 99 -0.61 0.28 -1.09
C TYR A 99 0.29 1.50 -1.27
N GLY A 100 0.16 2.45 -0.35
CA GLY A 100 1.02 3.62 -0.23
C GLY A 100 1.51 3.78 1.20
N ILE A 101 2.72 4.34 1.38
CA ILE A 101 3.35 4.56 2.68
C ILE A 101 3.73 6.03 2.80
N VAL A 102 3.29 6.68 3.89
CA VAL A 102 3.57 8.10 4.15
C VAL A 102 3.89 8.32 5.62
N GLN A 103 4.96 9.07 5.88
CA GLN A 103 5.31 9.53 7.23
C GLN A 103 4.39 10.70 7.65
N GLU A 104 3.98 10.75 8.91
CA GLU A 104 3.35 11.93 9.50
C GLU A 104 4.27 13.15 9.38
N GLY A 105 3.70 14.31 9.10
CA GLY A 105 4.44 15.57 8.93
C GLY A 105 5.02 16.13 10.23
N CYS A 106 5.27 17.44 10.24
CA CYS A 106 5.91 18.15 11.35
C CYS A 106 5.21 17.86 12.71
N PRO A 107 5.96 17.46 13.76
CA PRO A 107 5.39 17.09 15.05
C PRO A 107 4.79 18.27 15.82
N THR A 108 5.11 19.51 15.44
CA THR A 108 4.54 20.73 16.05
C THR A 108 3.10 21.01 15.60
N LEU A 109 2.65 20.40 14.50
CA LEU A 109 1.26 20.46 14.06
C LEU A 109 0.38 19.56 14.94
N ASP A 110 -0.90 19.90 15.06
CA ASP A 110 -1.87 19.07 15.78
C ASP A 110 -1.87 17.62 15.28
N ARG A 111 -1.98 16.69 16.24
CA ARG A 111 -1.88 15.25 15.98
C ARG A 111 -2.96 14.75 15.03
N LYS A 112 -4.20 15.19 15.20
CA LYS A 112 -5.31 14.71 14.36
C LYS A 112 -5.14 15.21 12.93
N ILE A 113 -4.63 16.43 12.75
CA ILE A 113 -4.37 17.01 11.43
C ILE A 113 -3.28 16.22 10.71
N ARG A 114 -2.10 16.03 11.32
CA ARG A 114 -0.99 15.32 10.66
C ARG A 114 -1.33 13.84 10.40
N GLU A 115 -2.03 13.18 11.32
CA GLU A 115 -2.49 11.80 11.14
C GLU A 115 -3.49 11.69 9.98
N GLY A 116 -4.49 12.58 9.95
CA GLY A 116 -5.49 12.61 8.88
C GLY A 116 -4.86 12.87 7.51
N PHE A 117 -3.94 13.84 7.43
CA PHE A 117 -3.22 14.18 6.21
C PHE A 117 -2.36 13.02 5.70
N ALA A 118 -1.57 12.39 6.58
CA ALA A 118 -0.70 11.28 6.21
C ALA A 118 -1.48 10.06 5.69
N LYS A 119 -2.59 9.71 6.35
CA LYS A 119 -3.49 8.64 5.90
C LYS A 119 -4.11 8.93 4.53
N ALA A 120 -4.63 10.16 4.34
CA ALA A 120 -5.21 10.57 3.07
C ALA A 120 -4.16 10.54 1.95
N ARG A 121 -2.94 11.01 2.22
CA ARG A 121 -1.84 10.99 1.26
C ARG A 121 -1.39 9.57 0.92
N ALA A 122 -1.28 8.68 1.92
CA ALA A 122 -0.95 7.27 1.68
C ALA A 122 -2.03 6.58 0.84
N GLN A 123 -3.31 6.89 1.10
CA GLN A 123 -4.42 6.39 0.27
C GLN A 123 -4.34 6.92 -1.16
N GLN A 124 -4.04 8.21 -1.34
CA GLN A 124 -3.86 8.80 -2.67
C GLN A 124 -2.73 8.09 -3.43
N THR A 125 -1.57 7.89 -2.81
CA THR A 125 -0.45 7.16 -3.40
C THR A 125 -0.83 5.73 -3.79
N ALA A 126 -1.62 5.05 -2.97
CA ALA A 126 -2.11 3.71 -3.28
C ALA A 126 -3.07 3.71 -4.50
N CYS A 127 -3.94 4.72 -4.62
CA CYS A 127 -4.81 4.87 -5.79
C CYS A 127 -4.03 5.21 -7.06
N GLU A 128 -3.03 6.10 -6.98
CA GLU A 128 -2.14 6.44 -8.10
C GLU A 128 -1.40 5.19 -8.58
N MET A 129 -0.99 4.30 -7.67
CA MET A 129 -0.39 3.01 -8.03
C MET A 129 -1.34 2.12 -8.83
N LEU A 130 -2.60 1.98 -8.41
CA LEU A 130 -3.58 1.20 -9.19
C LEU A 130 -3.76 1.74 -10.60
N LEU A 131 -3.76 3.07 -10.76
CA LEU A 131 -3.87 3.70 -12.08
C LEU A 131 -2.65 3.40 -12.95
N GLU A 132 -1.46 3.39 -12.36
CA GLU A 132 -0.23 3.11 -13.09
C GLU A 132 -0.09 1.63 -13.49
N MET A 133 -0.42 0.70 -12.58
CA MET A 133 -0.49 -0.73 -12.91
C MET A 133 -1.38 -1.00 -14.12
N ARG A 134 -2.57 -0.38 -14.14
CA ARG A 134 -3.50 -0.47 -15.29
C ARG A 134 -2.97 0.13 -16.58
N ARG A 135 -2.08 1.14 -16.51
CA ARG A 135 -1.46 1.71 -17.70
C ARG A 135 -0.41 0.77 -18.28
N LEU A 136 0.38 0.13 -17.42
CA LEU A 136 1.40 -0.84 -17.81
C LEU A 136 0.80 -2.13 -18.37
N ASP A 137 -0.36 -2.54 -17.89
CA ASP A 137 -1.10 -3.71 -18.41
C ASP A 137 -1.84 -3.45 -19.72
N ARG A 138 -1.85 -2.21 -20.25
CA ARG A 138 -2.34 -1.97 -21.62
C ARG A 138 -1.33 -2.54 -22.61
N PRO A 139 -1.76 -3.34 -23.61
CA PRO A 139 -0.86 -3.69 -24.72
C PRO A 139 -0.33 -2.41 -25.34
N ALA A 140 1.00 -2.34 -25.54
CA ALA A 140 1.61 -1.26 -26.30
C ALA A 140 0.81 -1.09 -27.58
N ALA A 141 0.22 0.09 -27.78
CA ALA A 141 -0.44 0.41 -29.04
C ALA A 141 0.59 0.18 -30.15
N GLY A 142 0.23 -0.64 -31.13
CA GLY A 142 1.14 -1.33 -32.04
C GLY A 142 2.24 -0.45 -32.64
N SER A 143 3.45 -0.97 -32.62
CA SER A 143 4.38 -0.80 -33.73
C SER A 143 3.83 -1.63 -34.89
N ALA A 144 2.99 -1.02 -35.73
CA ALA A 144 2.60 -1.52 -37.04
C ALA A 144 3.26 -0.64 -38.11
#